data_AF-A0A9P7Y9G5-F1
#
_entry.id   AF-A0A9P7Y9G5-F1
#
_cell.length_a   1.000
_cell.length_b   1.000
_cell.length_c   1.000
_cell.angle_alpha   90.00
_cell.angle_beta   90.00
_cell.angle_gamma   90.00
#
_symmetry.space_group_name_H-M   'P 1'
#
loop_
_entity.id
_entity.type
_entity.pdbx_description
1 polymer ?
#
loop_
_entity_poly.entity_id
_entity_poly.type
_entity_poly.pdbx_seq_one_letter_code
_entity_poly.pdbx_strand_id
1 'polypeptide(L)'
;PGKMYVRTIQDSFVTSRAGNPHQCLAHEVLSNDILSLRYTRLDRKLPEEMLEQILIYLLLALDFLHSECYIIHIVLDIKEENILIGLVDSSIVELLDTKEIAALSLYKSVNGYNLYKSAGFGIQTKFGRPILCGFSLARNGQVE
;
A
#
# COMPACT_ATOMS: atom_id res chain seq x y z
N PRO A 1 8.47 8.88 16.14
CA PRO A 1 9.07 9.34 14.85
C PRO A 1 8.78 8.43 13.64
N GLY A 2 8.64 7.10 13.81
CA GLY A 2 8.47 6.16 12.68
C GLY A 2 7.04 5.81 12.24
N LYS A 3 6.02 6.08 13.07
CA LYS A 3 4.61 5.69 12.80
C LYS A 3 4.08 6.09 11.42
N MET A 4 4.47 7.27 10.94
CA MET A 4 4.01 7.81 9.64
C MET A 4 4.55 7.06 8.41
N TYR A 5 5.53 6.18 8.59
CA TYR A 5 6.11 5.33 7.54
C TYR A 5 5.59 3.89 7.60
N VAL A 6 4.61 3.62 8.46
CA VAL A 6 3.94 2.31 8.61
C VAL A 6 2.53 2.44 8.07
N ARG A 7 2.08 1.49 7.25
CA ARG A 7 0.70 1.46 6.75
C ARG A 7 -0.27 1.29 7.92
N THR A 8 -1.26 2.17 7.99
CA THR A 8 -2.29 2.14 9.02
C THR A 8 -3.66 1.86 8.42
N ILE A 9 -4.48 1.16 9.21
CA ILE A 9 -5.88 0.88 8.88
C ILE A 9 -6.69 2.13 9.26
N GLN A 10 -7.47 2.63 8.32
CA GLN A 10 -8.39 3.76 8.55
C GLN A 10 -9.74 3.29 9.07
N ASP A 11 -10.22 2.16 8.57
CA ASP A 11 -11.47 1.55 8.99
C ASP A 11 -11.41 0.03 8.81
N SER A 12 -12.23 -0.69 9.57
CA SER A 12 -12.35 -2.15 9.49
C SER A 12 -13.81 -2.55 9.64
N PHE A 13 -14.33 -3.31 8.68
CA PHE A 13 -15.72 -3.75 8.66
C PHE A 13 -15.82 -5.18 8.13
N VAL A 14 -16.96 -5.83 8.38
CA VAL A 14 -17.24 -7.18 7.90
C VAL A 14 -18.32 -7.10 6.83
N THR A 15 -18.08 -7.73 5.69
CA THR A 15 -19.09 -7.93 4.64
C THR A 15 -19.38 -9.41 4.50
N SER A 16 -20.57 -9.78 4.04
CA SER A 16 -20.92 -11.19 3.85
C SER A 16 -21.31 -11.45 2.40
N ARG A 17 -20.78 -12.53 1.81
CA ARG A 17 -21.17 -12.99 0.48
C ARG A 17 -21.51 -14.48 0.54
N ALA A 18 -22.70 -14.84 0.06
CA ALA A 18 -23.19 -16.22 0.08
C ALA A 18 -23.11 -16.87 1.49
N GLY A 19 -23.35 -16.07 2.54
CA GLY A 19 -23.30 -16.53 3.94
C GLY A 19 -21.90 -16.56 4.57
N ASN A 20 -20.83 -16.32 3.81
CA ASN A 20 -19.47 -16.29 4.36
C ASN A 20 -19.08 -14.86 4.76
N PRO A 21 -18.70 -14.61 6.03
CA PRO A 21 -18.20 -13.31 6.46
C PRO A 21 -16.75 -13.10 5.96
N HIS A 22 -16.46 -11.87 5.54
CA HIS A 22 -15.17 -11.41 5.05
C HIS A 22 -14.77 -10.15 5.82
N GLN A 23 -13.64 -10.21 6.51
CA GLN A 23 -13.04 -9.03 7.14
C GLN A 23 -12.44 -8.14 6.04
N CYS A 24 -12.83 -6.88 6.03
CA CYS A 24 -12.32 -5.85 5.15
C CYS A 24 -11.55 -4.81 5.96
N LEU A 25 -10.44 -4.34 5.39
CA LEU A 25 -9.57 -3.33 5.98
C LEU A 25 -9.42 -2.18 4.98
N ALA A 26 -9.93 -1.01 5.33
CA ALA A 26 -9.80 0.20 4.54
C ALA A 26 -8.50 0.93 4.88
N HIS A 27 -7.84 1.44 3.86
CA HIS A 27 -6.55 2.10 4.00
C HIS A 27 -6.50 3.31 3.06
N GLU A 28 -5.64 4.28 3.40
CA GLU A 28 -5.33 5.40 2.50
C GLU A 28 -4.80 4.90 1.15
N VAL A 29 -5.17 5.54 0.05
CA VAL A 29 -4.65 5.17 -1.28
C VAL A 29 -3.17 5.53 -1.37
N LEU A 30 -2.35 4.55 -1.78
CA LEU A 30 -0.94 4.74 -2.08
C LEU A 30 -0.70 4.56 -3.58
N SER A 31 0.44 5.06 -4.04
CA SER A 31 0.95 4.91 -5.39
C SER A 31 1.64 3.54 -5.58
N ASN A 32 2.46 3.43 -6.63
CA ASN A 32 3.23 2.25 -6.98
C ASN A 32 4.19 1.83 -5.84
N ASP A 33 4.47 0.53 -5.79
CA ASP A 33 5.53 -0.05 -4.97
C ASP A 33 6.92 0.13 -5.61
N ILE A 34 7.97 -0.08 -4.81
CA ILE A 34 9.35 0.10 -5.26
C ILE A 34 9.72 -0.86 -6.41
N LEU A 35 9.19 -2.08 -6.40
CA LEU A 35 9.49 -3.08 -7.44
C LEU A 35 8.95 -2.59 -8.79
N SER A 36 7.69 -2.13 -8.79
CA SER A 36 7.06 -1.52 -9.97
C SER A 36 7.89 -0.35 -10.49
N LEU A 37 8.37 0.55 -9.62
CA LEU A 37 9.22 1.69 -10.01
C LEU A 37 10.54 1.26 -10.63
N ARG A 38 11.16 0.22 -10.09
CA ARG A 38 12.39 -0.34 -10.63
C ARG A 38 12.21 -0.88 -12.04
N TYR A 39 11.07 -1.52 -12.33
CA TYR A 39 10.76 -2.04 -13.67
C TYR A 39 10.51 -0.96 -14.73
N THR A 40 10.28 0.29 -14.33
CA THR A 40 10.11 1.42 -15.26
C THR A 40 11.43 1.88 -15.87
N ARG A 41 12.55 1.51 -15.25
CA ARG A 41 13.89 1.96 -15.62
C ARG A 41 14.57 0.90 -16.48
N LEU A 42 15.29 1.37 -17.50
CA LEU A 42 15.99 0.50 -18.46
C LEU A 42 17.03 -0.41 -17.79
N ASP A 43 17.73 0.11 -16.78
CA ASP A 43 18.76 -0.59 -16.03
C ASP A 43 18.23 -1.39 -14.84
N ARG A 44 16.93 -1.27 -14.54
CA ARG A 44 16.27 -1.86 -13.37
C ARG A 44 16.98 -1.53 -12.06
N LYS A 45 17.55 -0.32 -11.94
CA LYS A 45 18.18 0.16 -10.71
C LYS A 45 17.51 1.43 -10.23
N LEU A 46 17.39 1.57 -8.92
CA LEU A 46 16.97 2.84 -8.32
C LEU A 46 18.15 3.80 -8.28
N PRO A 47 17.92 5.12 -8.41
CA PRO A 47 18.93 6.12 -8.09
C PRO A 47 19.42 5.95 -6.65
N GLU A 48 20.70 6.20 -6.40
CA GLU A 48 21.33 6.05 -5.08
C GLU A 48 20.64 6.91 -4.02
N GLU A 49 20.41 8.20 -4.32
CA GLU A 49 19.70 9.13 -3.43
C GLU A 49 18.31 8.61 -3.03
N MET A 50 17.59 7.99 -3.96
CA MET A 50 16.27 7.43 -3.70
C MET A 50 16.38 6.20 -2.79
N LEU A 51 17.37 5.34 -3.01
CA LEU A 51 17.61 4.16 -2.18
C LEU A 51 17.99 4.55 -0.74
N GLU A 52 18.89 5.52 -0.57
CA GLU A 52 19.27 6.06 0.75
C GLU A 52 18.04 6.56 1.51
N GLN A 53 17.19 7.33 0.83
CA GLN A 53 15.97 7.87 1.43
C GLN A 53 15.00 6.76 1.85
N ILE A 54 14.81 5.74 1.00
CA ILE A 54 13.97 4.58 1.31
C ILE A 54 14.50 3.83 2.54
N LEU A 55 15.80 3.61 2.62
CA LEU A 55 16.43 2.92 3.75
C LEU A 55 16.24 3.67 5.05
N ILE A 56 16.44 5.00 5.06
CA ILE A 56 16.23 5.83 6.25
C ILE A 56 14.78 5.69 6.75
N TYR A 57 13.80 5.81 5.86
CA TYR A 57 12.39 5.73 6.24
C TYR A 57 11.98 4.32 6.67
N LEU A 58 12.53 3.29 6.03
CA LEU A 58 12.31 1.90 6.42
C LEU A 58 12.86 1.63 7.83
N LEU A 59 14.07 2.10 8.13
CA LEU A 59 14.67 1.95 9.46
C LEU A 59 13.87 2.70 10.53
N LEU A 60 13.36 3.89 10.23
CA LEU A 60 12.45 4.61 11.13
C LEU A 60 11.14 3.85 11.35
N ALA A 61 10.56 3.26 10.30
CA ALA A 61 9.35 2.45 10.41
C ALA A 61 9.58 1.22 11.31
N LEU A 62 10.71 0.53 11.11
CA LEU A 62 11.09 -0.67 11.87
C LEU A 62 11.40 -0.34 13.33
N ASP A 63 12.13 0.75 13.59
CA ASP A 63 12.38 1.22 14.96
C ASP A 63 11.06 1.47 15.71
N PHE A 64 10.11 2.16 15.08
CA PHE A 64 8.79 2.35 15.69
C PHE A 64 8.05 1.02 15.92
N LEU A 65 8.05 0.11 14.95
CA LEU A 65 7.39 -1.20 15.09
C LEU A 65 8.00 -2.02 16.23
N HIS A 66 9.32 -2.04 16.36
CA HIS A 66 10.02 -2.83 17.36
C HIS A 66 9.98 -2.18 18.76
N SER A 67 10.29 -0.90 18.85
CA SER A 67 10.49 -0.19 20.12
C SER A 67 9.17 0.22 20.78
N GLU A 68 8.15 0.59 19.98
CA GLU A 68 6.89 1.14 20.52
C GLU A 68 5.71 0.17 20.36
N CYS A 69 5.61 -0.53 19.22
CA CYS A 69 4.51 -1.47 18.98
C CYS A 69 4.82 -2.90 19.41
N TYR A 70 6.10 -3.23 19.62
CA TYR A 70 6.57 -4.59 19.84
C TYR A 70 6.05 -5.57 18.76
N ILE A 71 6.04 -5.13 17.50
CA ILE A 71 5.61 -5.93 16.34
C ILE A 71 6.83 -6.22 15.49
N ILE A 72 7.04 -7.50 15.18
CA ILE A 72 8.03 -7.96 14.23
C ILE A 72 7.33 -8.12 12.87
N HIS A 73 7.74 -7.35 11.86
CA HIS A 73 7.19 -7.43 10.49
C HIS A 73 7.47 -8.79 9.82
N ILE A 74 8.52 -9.47 10.30
CA ILE A 74 9.16 -10.70 9.82
C ILE A 74 9.95 -10.53 8.51
N VAL A 75 11.21 -10.97 8.50
CA VAL A 75 12.22 -10.65 7.47
C VAL A 75 11.83 -11.15 6.06
N LEU A 76 10.99 -12.18 5.98
CA LEU A 76 10.49 -12.70 4.69
C LEU A 76 9.54 -11.74 3.96
N ASP A 77 9.00 -10.72 4.63
CA ASP A 77 8.05 -9.76 4.06
C ASP A 77 8.61 -8.33 3.90
N ILE A 78 9.88 -8.09 4.28
CA ILE A 78 10.55 -6.83 3.91
C ILE A 78 11.07 -6.96 2.48
N LYS A 79 10.19 -6.64 1.53
CA LYS A 79 10.42 -6.72 0.08
C LYS A 79 9.99 -5.43 -0.60
N GLU A 80 10.54 -5.17 -1.78
CA GLU A 80 10.22 -3.98 -2.57
C GLU A 80 8.72 -3.84 -2.89
N GLU A 81 8.02 -4.96 -3.08
CA GLU A 81 6.57 -5.02 -3.29
C GLU A 81 5.74 -4.57 -2.06
N ASN A 82 6.34 -4.61 -0.86
CA ASN A 82 5.72 -4.21 0.39
C ASN A 82 6.13 -2.80 0.82
N ILE A 83 6.86 -2.05 -0.02
CA ILE A 83 7.19 -0.64 0.22
C ILE A 83 6.47 0.17 -0.84
N LEU A 84 5.35 0.80 -0.46
CA LEU A 84 4.52 1.59 -1.37
C LEU A 84 4.83 3.08 -1.21
N ILE A 85 4.74 3.83 -2.30
CA ILE A 85 4.98 5.28 -2.28
C ILE A 85 3.70 6.04 -1.94
N GLY A 86 3.80 7.03 -1.05
CA GLY A 86 2.72 7.96 -0.74
C GLY A 86 2.21 8.68 -2.00
N LEU A 87 0.89 8.77 -2.14
CA LEU A 87 0.29 9.51 -3.25
C LEU A 87 0.45 11.02 -3.01
N VAL A 88 1.15 11.70 -3.92
CA VAL A 88 1.36 13.16 -3.83
C VAL A 88 0.24 13.93 -4.52
N ASP A 89 -0.31 13.38 -5.60
CA ASP A 89 -1.37 14.00 -6.39
C ASP A 89 -2.70 13.29 -6.16
N SER A 90 -3.54 13.86 -5.29
CA SER A 90 -4.86 13.31 -4.97
C SER A 90 -5.87 13.48 -6.10
N SER A 91 -5.61 14.35 -7.09
CA SER A 91 -6.52 14.56 -8.23
C SER A 91 -6.73 13.28 -9.05
N ILE A 92 -5.78 12.35 -8.98
CA ILE A 92 -5.88 11.04 -9.63
C ILE A 92 -6.98 10.21 -9.00
N VAL A 93 -7.20 10.31 -7.69
CA VAL A 93 -8.31 9.62 -7.02
C VAL A 93 -9.65 10.23 -7.45
N GLU A 94 -9.70 11.55 -7.63
CA GLU A 94 -10.89 12.26 -8.12
C GLU A 94 -11.22 11.91 -9.57
N LEU A 95 -10.21 11.77 -10.43
CA LEU A 95 -10.33 11.23 -11.80
C LEU A 95 -10.85 9.78 -11.81
N LEU A 96 -10.74 9.06 -10.71
CA LEU A 96 -11.22 7.69 -10.59
C LEU A 96 -12.54 7.61 -9.84
N ASP A 97 -13.16 8.75 -9.53
CA ASP A 97 -14.44 8.72 -8.86
C ASP A 97 -15.48 7.98 -9.72
N THR A 98 -16.54 7.56 -9.05
CA THR A 98 -17.62 6.70 -9.51
C THR A 98 -18.18 7.07 -10.88
N LYS A 99 -18.17 8.37 -11.23
CA LYS A 99 -18.64 8.88 -12.53
C LYS A 99 -17.72 8.50 -13.69
N GLU A 100 -16.41 8.49 -13.47
CA GLU A 100 -15.42 8.21 -14.51
C GLU A 100 -15.17 6.70 -14.65
N ILE A 101 -15.20 5.94 -13.54
CA ILE A 101 -15.23 4.46 -13.55
C ILE A 101 -16.42 3.93 -14.37
N ALA A 102 -17.61 4.54 -14.21
CA ALA A 102 -18.80 4.17 -14.97
C ALA A 102 -18.63 4.46 -16.47
N ALA A 103 -18.05 5.62 -16.83
CA ALA A 103 -17.79 6.00 -18.21
C ALA A 103 -16.77 5.06 -18.90
N LEU A 104 -15.78 4.56 -18.17
CA LEU A 104 -14.72 3.67 -18.67
C LEU A 104 -15.10 2.18 -18.69
N SER A 105 -16.35 1.81 -18.36
CA SER A 105 -16.76 0.40 -18.21
C SER A 105 -15.89 -0.40 -17.23
N LEU A 106 -15.31 0.27 -16.24
CA LEU A 106 -14.50 -0.34 -15.20
C LEU A 106 -15.36 -0.99 -14.10
N TYR A 107 -16.67 -1.05 -14.29
CA TYR A 107 -17.61 -1.53 -13.30
C TYR A 107 -18.69 -2.40 -13.94
N LYS A 108 -19.07 -3.48 -13.25
CA LYS A 108 -20.23 -4.32 -13.59
C LYS A 108 -21.00 -4.68 -12.32
N SER A 109 -22.31 -4.49 -12.34
CA SER A 109 -23.19 -5.05 -11.31
C SER A 109 -23.44 -6.53 -11.58
N VAL A 110 -23.16 -7.39 -10.60
CA VAL A 110 -23.49 -8.82 -10.66
C VAL A 110 -24.17 -9.20 -9.35
N ASN A 111 -25.42 -9.65 -9.43
CA ASN A 111 -26.23 -10.09 -8.29
C ASN A 111 -26.33 -9.03 -7.16
N GLY A 112 -26.44 -7.75 -7.51
CA GLY A 112 -26.53 -6.64 -6.55
C GLY A 112 -25.19 -6.19 -5.96
N TYR A 113 -24.08 -6.77 -6.39
CA TYR A 113 -22.73 -6.37 -5.99
C TYR A 113 -22.01 -5.64 -7.10
N ASN A 114 -21.15 -4.72 -6.70
CA ASN A 114 -20.34 -3.98 -7.64
C ASN A 114 -18.97 -4.63 -7.83
N LEU A 115 -18.70 -5.12 -9.05
CA LEU A 115 -17.38 -5.60 -9.43
C LEU A 115 -16.66 -4.51 -10.20
N TYR A 116 -15.51 -4.10 -9.68
CA TYR A 116 -14.65 -3.12 -10.31
C TYR A 116 -13.49 -3.83 -10.99
N LYS A 117 -13.20 -3.47 -12.24
CA LYS A 117 -12.01 -3.89 -12.96
C LYS A 117 -10.83 -3.11 -12.40
N SER A 118 -9.71 -3.80 -12.18
CA SER A 118 -8.46 -3.13 -11.79
C SER A 118 -8.09 -2.08 -12.84
N ALA A 119 -7.86 -0.85 -12.38
CA ALA A 119 -7.45 0.27 -13.20
C ALA A 119 -5.98 0.59 -12.89
N GLY A 120 -5.14 0.64 -13.92
CA GLY A 120 -3.75 1.03 -13.77
C GLY A 120 -3.63 2.56 -13.73
N PHE A 121 -2.98 3.10 -12.71
CA PHE A 121 -2.79 4.55 -12.52
C PHE A 121 -1.53 5.10 -13.20
N GLY A 122 -0.92 4.31 -14.07
CA GLY A 122 0.43 4.58 -14.60
C GLY A 122 1.48 4.60 -13.49
N ILE A 123 2.64 5.15 -13.81
CA ILE A 123 3.69 5.44 -12.84
C ILE A 123 3.67 6.93 -12.55
N GLN A 124 3.55 7.28 -11.28
CA GLN A 124 3.58 8.68 -10.86
C GLN A 124 4.99 9.26 -11.06
N THR A 125 5.07 10.48 -11.58
CA THR A 125 6.34 11.20 -11.76
C THR A 125 6.81 11.88 -10.47
N LYS A 126 5.88 12.14 -9.53
CA LYS A 126 6.18 12.68 -8.20
C LYS A 126 6.21 11.57 -7.17
N PHE A 127 7.32 11.45 -6.47
CA PHE A 127 7.53 10.46 -5.43
C PHE A 127 7.14 11.03 -4.06
N GLY A 128 6.16 10.41 -3.42
CA GLY A 128 5.86 10.66 -2.02
C GLY A 128 6.79 9.89 -1.09
N ARG A 129 6.55 10.00 0.21
CA ARG A 129 7.28 9.21 1.21
C ARG A 129 6.98 7.71 1.04
N PRO A 130 7.96 6.81 1.17
CA PRO A 130 7.72 5.38 1.20
C PRO A 130 7.04 4.97 2.51
N ILE A 131 6.16 3.98 2.40
CA ILE A 131 5.33 3.43 3.47
C ILE A 131 5.50 1.91 3.48
N LEU A 132 5.97 1.38 4.60
CA LEU A 132 6.04 -0.06 4.84
C LEU A 132 4.63 -0.64 4.98
N CYS A 133 4.31 -1.59 4.11
CA CYS A 133 3.04 -2.31 4.01
C CYS A 133 3.26 -3.81 4.24
N GLY A 134 2.21 -4.62 4.10
CA GLY A 134 2.32 -6.09 4.09
C GLY A 134 2.59 -6.70 5.47
N PHE A 135 1.60 -6.63 6.37
CA PHE A 135 1.72 -7.13 7.76
C PHE A 135 1.07 -8.51 7.97
N SER A 136 0.79 -9.27 6.91
CA SER A 136 0.07 -10.54 7.00
C SER A 136 0.77 -11.60 7.85
N LEU A 137 2.10 -11.54 7.91
CA LEU A 137 2.90 -12.47 8.69
C LEU A 137 3.51 -11.83 9.95
N ALA A 138 3.13 -10.58 10.25
CA ALA A 138 3.63 -9.88 11.41
C ALA A 138 3.35 -10.67 12.70
N ARG A 139 4.25 -10.55 13.68
CA ARG A 139 4.22 -11.25 14.96
C ARG A 139 4.35 -10.28 16.11
N ASN A 140 3.72 -10.60 17.24
CA ASN A 140 3.99 -9.91 18.48
C ASN A 140 5.38 -10.33 18.97
N GLY A 141 6.26 -9.34 19.19
CA GLY A 141 7.64 -9.53 19.64
C GLY A 141 7.80 -9.64 21.16
N GLN A 142 6.70 -9.59 21.91
CA GLN A 142 6.68 -9.84 23.36
C GLN A 142 6.36 -11.30 23.71
N VAL A 143 6.16 -12.16 22.70
CA VAL A 143 5.90 -13.58 22.91
C VAL A 143 7.27 -14.28 23.00
N GLU A 144 7.59 -14.78 24.20
CA GLU A 144 8.70 -15.73 24.43
C GLU A 144 8.57 -17.00 23.58
#